data_AF-A0A196PKH8-F1
#
_entry.id   AF-A0A196PKH8-F1
#
_cell.length_a   1.000
_cell.length_b   1.000
_cell.length_c   1.000
_cell.angle_alpha   90.00
_cell.angle_beta   90.00
_cell.angle_gamma   90.00
#
_symmetry.space_group_name_H-M   'P 1'
#
loop_
_entity.id
_entity.type
_entity.pdbx_description
1 polymer ?
#
loop_
_entity_poly.entity_id
_entity_poly.type
_entity_poly.pdbx_seq_one_letter_code
_entity_poly.pdbx_strand_id
1 'polypeptide(L)'
;MSRTVLILGASGFAGQAFDRAFSADGWRVRRFQRGTDPAQAARGADLIVNAMNPPDYHDWARQIPKITELAMSAARASGARVLIPGNVYVYGNQPGPWSADTPHRPCSRKGQIRVEMEAAWRSSGLPVTILRGGDFIDDQRCGQAIGLVVLKKLHKGRITAMGAPGVERAHVYLPDFARAAVALSKLDDLPVFADVALPGHSFSIDDLAGEITRQSGRGMKIGQFPWWALRLSAPVWELGRELLEQRYLFDHPHRLCGESFAELCPAYRHTPFEDVVGRLIQLHDAG
;
A
#
# COMPACT_ATOMS: atom_id res chain seq x y z
N MET A 1 23.49 13.45 14.75
CA MET A 1 22.19 13.67 15.42
C MET A 1 21.19 12.68 14.83
N SER A 2 20.25 12.14 15.63
CA SER A 2 19.24 11.20 15.11
C SER A 2 18.20 11.98 14.27
N ARG A 3 17.94 11.53 13.04
CA ARG A 3 16.91 12.10 12.15
C ARG A 3 15.52 11.87 12.75
N THR A 4 14.62 12.83 12.59
CA THR A 4 13.25 12.81 13.10
C THR A 4 12.26 12.60 11.97
N VAL A 5 11.35 11.63 12.12
CA VAL A 5 10.23 11.40 11.19
C VAL A 5 8.90 11.72 11.87
N LEU A 6 8.04 12.48 11.19
CA LEU A 6 6.64 12.66 11.58
C LEU A 6 5.75 11.74 10.74
N ILE A 7 5.04 10.81 11.39
CA ILE A 7 4.10 9.92 10.73
C ILE A 7 2.67 10.45 10.86
N LEU A 8 2.08 10.84 9.75
CA LEU A 8 0.66 11.13 9.63
C LEU A 8 -0.09 9.81 9.41
N GLY A 9 -1.07 9.50 10.26
CA GLY A 9 -1.82 8.23 10.16
C GLY A 9 -1.15 7.05 10.86
N ALA A 10 -0.34 7.28 11.90
CA ALA A 10 0.40 6.25 12.65
C ALA A 10 -0.48 5.13 13.24
N SER A 11 -1.79 5.33 13.42
CA SER A 11 -2.71 4.30 13.92
C SER A 11 -3.15 3.28 12.87
N GLY A 12 -3.01 3.58 11.57
CA GLY A 12 -3.38 2.67 10.48
C GLY A 12 -2.35 1.55 10.26
N PHE A 13 -2.71 0.53 9.47
CA PHE A 13 -1.82 -0.62 9.18
C PHE A 13 -0.45 -0.17 8.65
N ALA A 14 -0.43 0.63 7.58
CA ALA A 14 0.82 1.14 7.01
C ALA A 14 1.56 2.07 7.98
N GLY A 15 0.83 2.95 8.69
CA GLY A 15 1.42 3.86 9.67
C GLY A 15 2.17 3.13 10.79
N GLN A 16 1.61 2.04 11.32
CA GLN A 16 2.28 1.22 12.33
C GLN A 16 3.50 0.47 11.76
N ALA A 17 3.44 0.02 10.51
CA ALA A 17 4.58 -0.62 9.86
C ALA A 17 5.75 0.37 9.67
N PHE A 18 5.46 1.59 9.20
CA PHE A 18 6.46 2.67 9.12
C PHE A 18 7.01 3.01 10.50
N ASP A 19 6.16 3.15 11.51
CA ASP A 19 6.58 3.44 12.88
C ASP A 19 7.63 2.45 13.40
N ARG A 20 7.35 1.15 13.23
CA ARG A 20 8.28 0.08 13.61
C ARG A 20 9.57 0.14 12.81
N ALA A 21 9.49 0.29 11.48
CA ALA A 21 10.66 0.27 10.62
C ALA A 21 11.59 1.46 10.89
N PHE A 22 11.05 2.67 10.99
CA PHE A 22 11.83 3.88 11.30
C PHE A 22 12.41 3.83 12.73
N SER A 23 11.63 3.35 13.72
CA SER A 23 12.13 3.18 15.09
C SER A 23 13.29 2.17 15.15
N ALA A 24 13.16 1.04 14.46
CA ALA A 24 14.20 0.01 14.39
C ALA A 24 15.49 0.51 13.71
N ASP A 25 15.36 1.48 12.81
CA ASP A 25 16.47 2.13 12.13
C ASP A 25 17.10 3.29 12.92
N GLY A 26 16.60 3.57 14.14
CA GLY A 26 17.16 4.59 15.04
C GLY A 26 16.66 6.02 14.78
N TRP A 27 15.61 6.19 13.98
CA TRP A 27 14.94 7.48 13.81
C TRP A 27 14.12 7.84 15.04
N ARG A 28 14.07 9.13 15.36
CA ARG A 28 13.10 9.65 16.32
C ARG A 28 11.73 9.73 15.65
N VAL A 29 10.84 8.81 16.01
CA VAL A 29 9.47 8.78 15.46
C VAL A 29 8.53 9.67 16.26
N ARG A 30 7.89 10.63 15.59
CA ARG A 30 6.78 11.44 16.09
C ARG A 30 5.49 11.01 15.39
N ARG A 31 4.41 10.89 16.16
CA ARG A 31 3.10 10.47 15.66
C ARG A 31 2.17 11.67 15.64
N PHE A 32 1.61 12.00 14.49
CA PHE A 32 0.67 13.11 14.38
C PHE A 32 -0.67 12.76 15.04
N GLN A 33 -1.20 13.69 15.83
CA GLN A 33 -2.49 13.58 16.48
C GLN A 33 -3.53 14.38 15.69
N ARG A 34 -4.63 13.75 15.28
CA ARG A 34 -5.70 14.44 14.55
C ARG A 34 -6.30 15.56 15.41
N GLY A 35 -6.65 16.67 14.78
CA GLY A 35 -7.19 17.86 15.46
C GLY A 35 -6.12 18.82 15.98
N THR A 36 -4.83 18.47 15.87
CA THR A 36 -3.72 19.40 16.16
C THR A 36 -3.22 20.08 14.89
N ASP A 37 -2.49 21.19 15.04
CA ASP A 37 -1.91 21.91 13.91
C ASP A 37 -0.79 21.10 13.23
N PRO A 38 -0.93 20.71 11.95
CA PRO A 38 0.10 19.97 11.22
C PRO A 38 1.41 20.74 11.07
N ALA A 39 1.38 22.07 10.96
CA ALA A 39 2.57 22.89 10.82
C ALA A 39 3.42 22.86 12.09
N GLN A 40 2.78 23.06 13.25
CA GLN A 40 3.43 22.89 14.56
C GLN A 40 3.97 21.47 14.78
N ALA A 41 3.21 20.45 14.40
CA ALA A 41 3.64 19.06 14.54
C ALA A 41 4.84 18.71 13.65
N ALA A 42 5.03 19.40 12.53
CA ALA A 42 6.12 19.15 11.60
C ALA A 42 7.43 19.88 11.93
N ARG A 43 7.41 20.91 12.78
CA ARG A 43 8.62 21.68 13.12
C ARG A 43 9.76 20.77 13.59
N GLY A 44 10.91 20.86 12.92
CA GLY A 44 12.11 20.06 13.21
C GLY A 44 12.04 18.58 12.80
N ALA A 45 11.05 18.20 11.98
CA ALA A 45 11.07 16.89 11.32
C ALA A 45 11.97 16.95 10.08
N ASP A 46 12.74 15.89 9.84
CA ASP A 46 13.56 15.71 8.63
C ASP A 46 12.76 15.01 7.52
N LEU A 47 11.75 14.23 7.91
CA LEU A 47 10.85 13.50 7.01
C LEU A 47 9.41 13.54 7.54
N ILE A 48 8.44 13.60 6.63
CA ILE A 48 7.03 13.37 6.92
C ILE A 48 6.57 12.13 6.15
N VAL A 49 5.98 11.15 6.82
CA VAL A 49 5.32 10.01 6.16
C VAL A 49 3.81 10.27 6.18
N ASN A 50 3.20 10.47 5.01
CA ASN A 50 1.75 10.63 4.89
C ASN A 50 1.05 9.28 4.67
N ALA A 51 0.83 8.50 5.73
CA ALA A 51 0.13 7.22 5.68
C ALA A 51 -1.38 7.33 5.97
N MET A 52 -1.96 8.53 5.86
CA MET A 52 -3.39 8.74 6.09
C MET A 52 -4.22 8.28 4.89
N ASN A 53 -5.34 7.64 5.19
CA ASN A 53 -6.41 7.35 4.25
C ASN A 53 -7.75 7.81 4.85
N PRO A 54 -8.79 7.99 4.01
CA PRO A 54 -10.12 8.35 4.49
C PRO A 54 -10.61 7.38 5.58
N PRO A 55 -11.23 7.87 6.68
CA PRO A 55 -11.85 7.03 7.70
C PRO A 55 -12.82 6.04 7.06
N ASP A 56 -12.77 4.78 7.48
CA ASP A 56 -13.62 3.70 6.98
C ASP A 56 -13.61 3.55 5.44
N TYR A 57 -12.59 4.11 4.78
CA TYR A 57 -12.46 4.15 3.33
C TYR A 57 -13.61 4.87 2.60
N HIS A 58 -14.33 5.76 3.29
CA HIS A 58 -15.48 6.51 2.75
C HIS A 58 -15.13 7.94 2.30
N ASP A 59 -16.00 8.52 1.46
CA ASP A 59 -15.97 9.94 1.05
C ASP A 59 -14.60 10.42 0.51
N TRP A 60 -13.98 9.60 -0.33
CA TRP A 60 -12.64 9.85 -0.90
C TRP A 60 -12.52 11.23 -1.55
N ALA A 61 -13.55 11.65 -2.28
CA ALA A 61 -13.55 12.91 -3.02
C ALA A 61 -13.41 14.14 -2.12
N ARG A 62 -13.89 14.07 -0.87
CA ARG A 62 -13.74 15.17 0.10
C ARG A 62 -12.56 14.96 1.04
N GLN A 63 -12.25 13.72 1.40
CA GLN A 63 -11.23 13.42 2.41
C GLN A 63 -9.81 13.45 1.86
N ILE A 64 -9.56 12.94 0.64
CA ILE A 64 -8.21 12.92 0.06
C ILE A 64 -7.65 14.33 -0.16
N PRO A 65 -8.40 15.31 -0.71
CA PRO A 65 -7.90 16.67 -0.83
C PRO A 65 -7.55 17.31 0.53
N LYS A 66 -8.37 17.09 1.56
CA LYS A 66 -8.11 17.59 2.93
C LYS A 66 -6.86 16.98 3.55
N ILE A 67 -6.69 15.66 3.42
CA ILE A 67 -5.49 14.93 3.86
C ILE A 67 -4.25 15.46 3.13
N THR A 68 -4.37 15.72 1.84
CA THR A 68 -3.28 16.23 1.00
C THR A 68 -2.84 17.62 1.44
N GLU A 69 -3.77 18.55 1.61
CA GLU A 69 -3.45 19.90 2.05
C GLU A 69 -2.88 19.92 3.48
N LEU A 70 -3.40 19.07 4.38
CA LEU A 70 -2.83 18.91 5.73
C LEU A 70 -1.35 18.50 5.67
N ALA A 71 -1.03 17.50 4.84
CA ALA A 71 0.35 17.05 4.66
C ALA A 71 1.23 18.11 3.98
N MET A 72 0.70 18.85 2.99
CA MET A 72 1.41 19.96 2.35
C MET A 72 1.70 21.09 3.34
N SER A 73 0.76 21.43 4.23
CA SER A 73 0.96 22.42 5.29
C SER A 73 2.09 22.02 6.25
N ALA A 74 2.10 20.74 6.69
CA ALA A 74 3.20 20.18 7.48
C ALA A 74 4.56 20.29 6.74
N ALA A 75 4.58 19.95 5.45
CA ALA A 75 5.79 20.01 4.63
C ALA A 75 6.30 21.45 4.45
N ARG A 76 5.43 22.40 4.12
CA ARG A 76 5.79 23.84 4.00
C ARG A 76 6.39 24.38 5.28
N ALA A 77 5.84 24.02 6.44
CA ALA A 77 6.29 24.52 7.74
C ALA A 77 7.64 23.95 8.20
N SER A 78 8.02 22.77 7.72
CA SER A 78 9.23 22.06 8.13
C SER A 78 10.34 22.08 7.09
N GLY A 79 10.00 22.24 5.81
CA GLY A 79 10.91 21.99 4.69
C GLY A 79 11.19 20.49 4.45
N ALA A 80 10.57 19.60 5.23
CA ALA A 80 10.82 18.16 5.16
C ALA A 80 10.27 17.54 3.87
N ARG A 81 10.96 16.51 3.38
CA ARG A 81 10.44 15.65 2.31
C ARG A 81 9.23 14.87 2.80
N VAL A 82 8.21 14.75 1.95
CA VAL A 82 7.02 13.94 2.21
C VAL A 82 7.13 12.60 1.50
N LEU A 83 7.14 11.50 2.26
CA LEU A 83 6.98 10.16 1.73
C LEU A 83 5.50 9.77 1.72
N ILE A 84 5.00 9.35 0.56
CA ILE A 84 3.61 8.93 0.36
C ILE A 84 3.60 7.46 -0.05
N PRO A 85 2.87 6.59 0.67
CA PRO A 85 2.57 5.24 0.19
C PRO A 85 1.58 5.34 -0.98
N GLY A 86 2.10 5.23 -2.20
CA GLY A 86 1.34 5.24 -3.45
C GLY A 86 0.71 3.88 -3.74
N ASN A 87 -0.45 3.89 -4.40
CA ASN A 87 -1.13 2.68 -4.86
C ASN A 87 -1.15 2.61 -6.39
N VAL A 88 -1.60 1.49 -6.95
CA VAL A 88 -1.60 1.28 -8.41
C VAL A 88 -2.83 1.83 -9.14
N TYR A 89 -3.75 2.49 -8.45
CA TYR A 89 -5.07 2.86 -9.01
C TYR A 89 -4.96 3.89 -10.14
N VAL A 90 -3.86 4.65 -10.17
CA VAL A 90 -3.58 5.66 -11.21
C VAL A 90 -3.40 5.06 -12.60
N TYR A 91 -3.04 3.78 -12.70
CA TYR A 91 -2.78 3.12 -13.99
C TYR A 91 -4.02 2.47 -14.61
N GLY A 92 -5.08 2.28 -13.84
CA GLY A 92 -6.31 1.63 -14.31
C GLY A 92 -6.07 0.22 -14.85
N ASN A 93 -6.59 -0.07 -16.04
CA ASN A 93 -6.52 -1.38 -16.70
C ASN A 93 -5.44 -1.44 -17.81
N GLN A 94 -4.40 -0.61 -17.71
CA GLN A 94 -3.28 -0.66 -18.65
C GLN A 94 -2.42 -1.91 -18.45
N PRO A 95 -1.79 -2.47 -19.50
CA PRO A 95 -0.87 -3.59 -19.34
C PRO A 95 0.36 -3.19 -18.50
N GLY A 96 0.87 -4.13 -17.69
CA GLY A 96 2.13 -3.97 -16.96
C GLY A 96 3.37 -4.40 -17.79
N PRO A 97 4.59 -4.19 -17.28
CA PRO A 97 4.89 -3.68 -15.94
C PRO A 97 4.68 -2.17 -15.84
N TRP A 98 4.17 -1.70 -14.71
CA TRP A 98 3.96 -0.27 -14.45
C TRP A 98 5.18 0.35 -13.79
N SER A 99 5.60 1.51 -14.27
CA SER A 99 6.71 2.32 -13.75
C SER A 99 6.27 3.78 -13.54
N ALA A 100 7.19 4.64 -13.10
CA ALA A 100 6.98 6.08 -13.02
C ALA A 100 6.65 6.71 -14.40
N ASP A 101 7.09 6.11 -15.49
CA ASP A 101 6.86 6.58 -16.87
C ASP A 101 5.53 6.08 -17.45
N THR A 102 4.84 5.15 -16.76
CA THR A 102 3.55 4.66 -17.22
C THR A 102 2.51 5.78 -17.08
N PRO A 103 1.82 6.18 -18.16
CA PRO A 103 0.85 7.26 -18.09
C PRO A 103 -0.28 6.95 -17.10
N HIS A 104 -0.72 7.95 -16.34
CA HIS A 104 -1.89 7.79 -15.48
C HIS A 104 -3.16 7.75 -16.33
N ARG A 105 -3.85 6.60 -16.36
CA ARG A 105 -5.13 6.38 -17.04
C ARG A 105 -6.10 5.60 -16.14
N PRO A 106 -6.64 6.25 -15.10
CA PRO A 106 -7.51 5.58 -14.15
C PRO A 106 -8.83 5.19 -14.82
N CYS A 107 -9.35 4.01 -14.48
CA CYS A 107 -10.67 3.53 -14.92
C CYS A 107 -11.71 3.50 -13.78
N SER A 108 -11.40 4.16 -12.67
CA SER A 108 -12.25 4.22 -11.47
C SER A 108 -12.25 5.64 -10.88
N ARG A 109 -13.29 5.99 -10.12
CA ARG A 109 -13.39 7.27 -9.40
C ARG A 109 -12.26 7.40 -8.37
N LYS A 110 -11.93 6.34 -7.63
CA LYS A 110 -10.76 6.34 -6.72
C LYS A 110 -9.44 6.54 -7.45
N GLY A 111 -9.29 5.93 -8.63
CA GLY A 111 -8.13 6.15 -9.48
C GLY A 111 -8.03 7.62 -9.89
N GLN A 112 -9.13 8.22 -10.33
CA GLN A 112 -9.19 9.63 -10.70
C GLN A 112 -8.79 10.56 -9.53
N ILE A 113 -9.32 10.30 -8.33
CA ILE A 113 -8.97 11.06 -7.12
C ILE A 113 -7.47 10.94 -6.80
N ARG A 114 -6.86 9.76 -7.00
CA ARG A 114 -5.42 9.58 -6.80
C ARG A 114 -4.60 10.30 -7.86
N VAL A 115 -5.02 10.31 -9.12
CA VAL A 115 -4.36 11.09 -10.16
C VAL A 115 -4.37 12.58 -9.83
N GLU A 116 -5.51 13.13 -9.38
CA GLU A 116 -5.63 14.52 -8.97
C GLU A 116 -4.74 14.84 -7.75
N MET A 117 -4.73 13.95 -6.75
CA MET A 117 -3.83 14.06 -5.59
C MET A 117 -2.36 14.11 -6.00
N GLU A 118 -1.91 13.19 -6.86
CA GLU A 118 -0.52 13.11 -7.29
C GLU A 118 -0.14 14.28 -8.21
N ALA A 119 -1.08 14.80 -9.02
CA ALA A 119 -0.89 16.02 -9.79
C ALA A 119 -0.70 17.24 -8.88
N ALA A 120 -1.47 17.36 -7.80
CA ALA A 120 -1.33 18.44 -6.82
C ALA A 120 0.04 18.39 -6.11
N TRP A 121 0.54 17.20 -5.77
CA TRP A 121 1.90 17.06 -5.22
C TRP A 121 2.96 17.46 -6.23
N ARG A 122 2.84 17.02 -7.48
CA ARG A 122 3.79 17.34 -8.55
C ARG A 122 3.85 18.85 -8.83
N SER A 123 2.73 19.56 -8.77
CA SER A 123 2.69 21.01 -8.99
C SER A 123 3.02 21.85 -7.75
N SER A 124 3.11 21.23 -6.56
CA SER A 124 3.34 21.96 -5.31
C SER A 124 4.74 22.55 -5.15
N GLY A 125 5.73 22.03 -5.88
CA GLY A 125 7.15 22.37 -5.71
C GLY A 125 7.77 21.85 -4.40
N LEU A 126 7.03 21.10 -3.58
CA LEU A 126 7.54 20.51 -2.35
C LEU A 126 8.33 19.22 -2.63
N PRO A 127 9.34 18.90 -1.80
CA PRO A 127 10.04 17.62 -1.90
C PRO A 127 9.11 16.46 -1.53
N VAL A 128 8.84 15.56 -2.46
CA VAL A 128 7.91 14.43 -2.33
C VAL A 128 8.51 13.18 -2.93
N THR A 129 8.32 12.05 -2.25
CA THR A 129 8.57 10.71 -2.78
C THR A 129 7.31 9.88 -2.67
N ILE A 130 6.76 9.46 -3.80
CA ILE A 130 5.75 8.41 -3.85
C ILE A 130 6.48 7.08 -3.89
N LEU A 131 6.39 6.31 -2.82
CA LEU A 131 6.78 4.91 -2.83
C LEU A 131 5.56 4.09 -3.23
N ARG A 132 5.56 3.53 -4.43
CA ARG A 132 4.41 2.83 -5.00
C ARG A 132 4.51 1.33 -4.78
N GLY A 133 3.43 0.73 -4.29
CA GLY A 133 3.33 -0.70 -4.05
C GLY A 133 2.00 -1.28 -4.51
N GLY A 134 1.97 -2.61 -4.66
CA GLY A 134 0.75 -3.37 -4.91
C GLY A 134 -0.12 -3.54 -3.66
N ASP A 135 -1.01 -4.53 -3.69
CA ASP A 135 -1.88 -4.85 -2.56
C ASP A 135 -1.06 -5.31 -1.34
N PHE A 136 -1.32 -4.69 -0.18
CA PHE A 136 -0.58 -5.01 1.04
C PHE A 136 -0.85 -6.42 1.57
N ILE A 137 0.25 -7.09 1.92
CA ILE A 137 0.29 -8.32 2.70
C ILE A 137 0.88 -7.99 4.07
N ASP A 138 0.21 -8.40 5.14
CA ASP A 138 0.67 -8.17 6.51
C ASP A 138 0.58 -9.48 7.30
N ASP A 139 1.63 -9.79 8.04
CA ASP A 139 1.76 -10.97 8.89
C ASP A 139 1.52 -10.66 10.37
N GLN A 140 1.22 -9.40 10.71
CA GLN A 140 0.87 -9.02 12.08
C GLN A 140 -0.63 -8.96 12.33
N ARG A 141 -1.43 -8.69 11.29
CA ARG A 141 -2.89 -8.53 11.39
C ARG A 141 -3.59 -8.96 10.12
N CYS A 142 -4.69 -9.70 10.27
CA CYS A 142 -5.59 -10.04 9.16
C CYS A 142 -6.52 -8.88 8.82
N GLY A 143 -5.98 -7.71 8.46
CA GLY A 143 -6.76 -6.48 8.20
C GLY A 143 -6.89 -6.08 6.74
N GLN A 144 -6.08 -6.68 5.86
CA GLN A 144 -6.07 -6.39 4.43
C GLN A 144 -6.88 -7.43 3.65
N ALA A 145 -7.21 -7.14 2.39
CA ALA A 145 -8.06 -8.01 1.57
C ALA A 145 -7.55 -9.48 1.51
N ILE A 146 -6.24 -9.68 1.50
CA ILE A 146 -5.64 -11.02 1.54
C ILE A 146 -5.98 -11.77 2.85
N GLY A 147 -5.84 -11.14 4.01
CA GLY A 147 -6.18 -11.77 5.30
C GLY A 147 -7.69 -11.87 5.53
N LEU A 148 -8.43 -10.78 5.31
CA LEU A 148 -9.86 -10.68 5.62
C LEU A 148 -10.76 -11.49 4.69
N VAL A 149 -10.36 -11.69 3.43
CA VAL A 149 -11.19 -12.33 2.41
C VAL A 149 -10.52 -13.60 1.88
N VAL A 150 -9.31 -13.48 1.35
CA VAL A 150 -8.64 -14.59 0.64
C VAL A 150 -8.31 -15.74 1.59
N LEU A 151 -7.72 -15.44 2.73
CA LEU A 151 -7.25 -16.42 3.72
C LEU A 151 -8.22 -16.68 4.87
N LYS A 152 -9.39 -16.01 4.89
CA LYS A 152 -10.41 -16.15 5.95
C LYS A 152 -10.80 -17.60 6.28
N LYS A 153 -10.77 -18.49 5.30
CA LYS A 153 -11.16 -19.90 5.44
C LYS A 153 -9.96 -20.85 5.34
N LEU A 154 -8.74 -20.34 5.55
CA LEU A 154 -7.51 -21.13 5.46
C LEU A 154 -7.54 -22.33 6.41
N HIS A 155 -8.01 -22.15 7.65
CA HIS A 155 -8.21 -23.24 8.63
C HIS A 155 -9.17 -24.35 8.16
N LYS A 156 -10.02 -24.09 7.14
CA LYS A 156 -10.91 -25.08 6.52
C LYS A 156 -10.34 -25.68 5.22
N GLY A 157 -9.06 -25.43 4.92
CA GLY A 157 -8.42 -25.84 3.67
C GLY A 157 -8.98 -25.12 2.44
N ARG A 158 -9.40 -23.86 2.59
CA ARG A 158 -10.03 -23.08 1.51
C ARG A 158 -9.44 -21.68 1.39
N ILE A 159 -9.19 -21.28 0.16
CA ILE A 159 -8.78 -19.92 -0.21
C ILE A 159 -9.88 -19.30 -1.07
N THR A 160 -10.14 -18.00 -0.94
CA THR A 160 -11.17 -17.29 -1.71
C THR A 160 -10.52 -16.38 -2.74
N ALA A 161 -10.65 -16.71 -4.02
CA ALA A 161 -10.27 -15.83 -5.12
C ALA A 161 -11.30 -14.70 -5.28
N MET A 162 -10.81 -13.46 -5.35
CA MET A 162 -11.65 -12.28 -5.62
C MET A 162 -11.77 -11.96 -7.11
N GLY A 163 -11.18 -12.78 -7.97
CA GLY A 163 -11.23 -12.69 -9.43
C GLY A 163 -10.81 -14.03 -10.04
N ALA A 164 -10.39 -14.02 -11.30
CA ALA A 164 -9.79 -15.18 -11.95
C ALA A 164 -8.55 -15.67 -11.15
N PRO A 165 -8.50 -16.94 -10.68
CA PRO A 165 -7.45 -17.41 -9.77
C PRO A 165 -6.03 -17.35 -10.35
N GLY A 166 -5.88 -17.56 -11.65
CA GLY A 166 -4.61 -17.56 -12.35
C GLY A 166 -4.12 -16.19 -12.83
N VAL A 167 -4.81 -15.09 -12.44
CA VAL A 167 -4.35 -13.74 -12.77
C VAL A 167 -3.26 -13.30 -11.79
N GLU A 168 -2.07 -13.05 -12.33
CA GLU A 168 -0.94 -12.49 -11.57
C GLU A 168 -1.17 -11.03 -11.21
N ARG A 169 -0.99 -10.67 -9.94
CA ARG A 169 -1.18 -9.31 -9.44
C ARG A 169 -0.03 -8.83 -8.59
N ALA A 170 0.19 -7.52 -8.58
CA ALA A 170 1.19 -6.90 -7.73
C ALA A 170 0.72 -6.89 -6.27
N HIS A 171 1.53 -7.48 -5.42
CA HIS A 171 1.41 -7.48 -3.98
C HIS A 171 2.67 -6.91 -3.35
N VAL A 172 2.57 -6.38 -2.14
CA VAL A 172 3.77 -6.00 -1.39
C VAL A 172 3.65 -6.35 0.07
N TYR A 173 4.67 -7.02 0.60
CA TYR A 173 4.75 -7.35 2.01
C TYR A 173 5.02 -6.07 2.80
N LEU A 174 4.14 -5.75 3.74
CA LEU A 174 4.08 -4.44 4.39
C LEU A 174 5.34 -4.13 5.23
N PRO A 175 5.95 -5.08 5.95
CA PRO A 175 7.26 -4.88 6.58
C PRO A 175 8.36 -4.53 5.58
N ASP A 176 8.37 -5.14 4.40
CA ASP A 176 9.30 -4.79 3.32
C ASP A 176 9.03 -3.39 2.79
N PHE A 177 7.77 -3.07 2.51
CA PHE A 177 7.39 -1.74 2.05
C PHE A 177 7.83 -0.63 3.03
N ALA A 178 7.72 -0.90 4.33
CA ALA A 178 8.21 0.02 5.36
C ALA A 178 9.75 0.11 5.40
N ARG A 179 10.49 -1.00 5.24
CA ARG A 179 11.95 -0.98 5.13
C ARG A 179 12.43 -0.26 3.87
N ALA A 180 11.72 -0.41 2.75
CA ALA A 180 12.00 0.30 1.51
C ALA A 180 11.81 1.81 1.67
N ALA A 181 10.77 2.24 2.40
CA ALA A 181 10.58 3.65 2.75
C ALA A 181 11.74 4.21 3.59
N VAL A 182 12.23 3.44 4.57
CA VAL A 182 13.42 3.81 5.36
C VAL A 182 14.64 3.94 4.47
N ALA A 183 14.88 2.98 3.57
CA ALA A 183 16.02 2.99 2.65
C ALA A 183 16.01 4.22 1.73
N LEU A 184 14.87 4.54 1.11
CA LEU A 184 14.71 5.73 0.28
C LEU A 184 14.89 7.03 1.08
N SER A 185 14.46 7.05 2.35
CA SER A 185 14.56 8.23 3.21
C SER A 185 15.99 8.55 3.68
N LYS A 186 16.95 7.65 3.38
CA LYS A 186 18.38 7.89 3.62
C LYS A 186 19.08 8.52 2.42
N LEU A 187 18.44 8.57 1.26
CA LEU A 187 19.00 9.16 0.06
C LEU A 187 18.85 10.69 0.10
N ASP A 188 19.95 11.40 -0.10
CA ASP A 188 19.95 12.86 -0.06
C ASP A 188 19.62 13.47 -1.45
N ASP A 189 19.98 12.78 -2.55
CA ASP A 189 19.90 13.27 -3.94
C ASP A 189 18.66 12.79 -4.73
N LEU A 190 17.51 12.66 -4.06
CA LEU A 190 16.24 12.39 -4.77
C LEU A 190 15.71 13.66 -5.45
N PRO A 191 15.13 13.55 -6.66
CA PRO A 191 14.48 14.69 -7.31
C PRO A 191 13.38 15.27 -6.41
N VAL A 192 13.01 16.54 -6.64
CA VAL A 192 11.97 17.22 -5.86
C VAL A 192 10.68 16.41 -5.87
N PHE A 193 10.31 15.83 -7.00
CA PHE A 193 9.24 14.85 -7.08
C PHE A 193 9.81 13.52 -7.58
N ALA A 194 9.75 12.49 -6.75
CA ALA A 194 10.13 11.12 -7.11
C ALA A 194 8.91 10.20 -7.05
N ASP A 195 8.70 9.39 -8.09
CA ASP A 195 7.79 8.25 -8.07
C ASP A 195 8.62 6.98 -8.23
N VAL A 196 8.61 6.13 -7.21
CA VAL A 196 9.49 4.96 -7.12
C VAL A 196 8.63 3.73 -6.90
N ALA A 197 8.60 2.84 -7.89
CA ALA A 197 7.86 1.61 -7.85
C ALA A 197 8.64 0.50 -7.13
N LEU A 198 8.05 -0.08 -6.09
CA LEU A 198 8.55 -1.26 -5.42
C LEU A 198 7.83 -2.49 -6.00
N PRO A 199 8.54 -3.43 -6.67
CA PRO A 199 7.91 -4.54 -7.36
C PRO A 199 7.18 -5.48 -6.40
N GLY A 200 7.73 -5.67 -5.19
CA GLY A 200 7.14 -6.56 -4.18
C GLY A 200 7.10 -8.00 -4.66
N HIS A 201 5.90 -8.60 -4.65
CA HIS A 201 5.63 -9.96 -5.13
C HIS A 201 4.54 -9.92 -6.19
N SER A 202 4.80 -10.53 -7.33
CA SER A 202 3.79 -10.79 -8.36
C SER A 202 3.40 -12.26 -8.31
N PHE A 203 2.14 -12.53 -7.95
CA PHE A 203 1.63 -13.90 -7.88
C PHE A 203 0.11 -13.93 -8.11
N SER A 204 -0.38 -15.11 -8.47
CA SER A 204 -1.80 -15.43 -8.62
C SER A 204 -2.35 -16.18 -7.40
N ILE A 205 -3.68 -16.30 -7.27
CA ILE A 205 -4.26 -17.11 -6.20
C ILE A 205 -3.90 -18.59 -6.34
N ASP A 206 -3.69 -19.06 -7.58
CA ASP A 206 -3.19 -20.41 -7.83
C ASP A 206 -1.77 -20.60 -7.25
N ASP A 207 -0.87 -19.64 -7.46
CA ASP A 207 0.49 -19.67 -6.90
C ASP A 207 0.47 -19.68 -5.37
N LEU A 208 -0.34 -18.81 -4.76
CA LEU A 208 -0.51 -18.75 -3.31
C LEU A 208 -1.07 -20.06 -2.74
N ALA A 209 -2.06 -20.65 -3.41
CA ALA A 209 -2.65 -21.92 -3.01
C ALA A 209 -1.64 -23.08 -3.13
N GLY A 210 -0.85 -23.09 -4.21
CA GLY A 210 0.23 -24.04 -4.42
C GLY A 210 1.29 -23.96 -3.32
N GLU A 211 1.74 -22.75 -2.99
CA GLU A 211 2.76 -22.53 -1.98
C GLU A 211 2.28 -22.89 -0.56
N ILE A 212 1.02 -22.53 -0.22
CA ILE A 212 0.39 -22.96 1.04
C ILE A 212 0.27 -24.48 1.10
N THR A 213 -0.12 -25.13 0.00
CA THR A 213 -0.22 -26.60 -0.06
C THR A 213 1.16 -27.24 0.14
N ARG A 214 2.20 -26.69 -0.48
CA ARG A 214 3.59 -27.16 -0.36
C ARG A 214 4.08 -27.08 1.08
N GLN A 215 3.83 -25.98 1.78
CA GLN A 215 4.32 -25.77 3.15
C GLN A 215 3.48 -26.46 4.23
N SER A 216 2.15 -26.50 4.07
CA SER A 216 1.24 -27.07 5.08
C SER A 216 0.96 -28.56 4.91
N GLY A 217 1.28 -29.13 3.73
CA GLY A 217 0.90 -30.50 3.36
C GLY A 217 -0.60 -30.71 3.15
N ARG A 218 -1.41 -29.64 3.20
CA ARG A 218 -2.88 -29.69 3.05
C ARG A 218 -3.27 -29.14 1.67
N GLY A 219 -3.99 -29.92 0.87
CA GLY A 219 -4.52 -29.45 -0.40
C GLY A 219 -5.52 -28.30 -0.22
N MET A 220 -5.29 -27.18 -0.92
CA MET A 220 -6.16 -26.00 -0.85
C MET A 220 -7.26 -26.03 -1.92
N LYS A 221 -8.52 -25.86 -1.52
CA LYS A 221 -9.64 -25.64 -2.45
C LYS A 221 -9.86 -24.15 -2.68
N ILE A 222 -9.74 -23.71 -3.93
CA ILE A 222 -10.01 -22.33 -4.32
C ILE A 222 -11.51 -22.15 -4.54
N GLY A 223 -12.13 -21.25 -3.78
CA GLY A 223 -13.51 -20.79 -3.97
C GLY A 223 -13.55 -19.40 -4.61
N GLN A 224 -14.67 -19.05 -5.22
CA GLN A 224 -14.89 -17.73 -5.81
C GLN A 224 -15.62 -16.79 -4.83
N PHE A 225 -15.20 -15.53 -4.79
CA PHE A 225 -15.91 -14.51 -4.03
C PHE A 225 -17.27 -14.23 -4.69
N PRO A 226 -18.38 -14.19 -3.93
CA PRO A 226 -19.73 -14.09 -4.49
C PRO A 226 -20.06 -12.64 -4.88
N TRP A 227 -19.41 -12.11 -5.92
CA TRP A 227 -19.64 -10.75 -6.41
C TRP A 227 -21.10 -10.43 -6.75
N TRP A 228 -21.88 -11.44 -7.15
CA TRP A 228 -23.31 -11.27 -7.41
C TRP A 228 -24.09 -10.86 -6.15
N ALA A 229 -23.76 -11.42 -5.00
CA ALA A 229 -24.40 -11.07 -3.72
C ALA A 229 -24.07 -9.62 -3.35
N LEU A 230 -22.82 -9.20 -3.60
CA LEU A 230 -22.40 -7.82 -3.39
C LEU A 230 -23.17 -6.85 -4.28
N ARG A 231 -23.33 -7.17 -5.58
CA ARG A 231 -24.10 -6.36 -6.54
C ARG A 231 -25.55 -6.16 -6.12
N LEU A 232 -26.20 -7.19 -5.56
CA LEU A 232 -27.58 -7.09 -5.07
C LEU A 232 -27.69 -6.18 -3.84
N SER A 233 -26.67 -6.17 -2.97
CA SER A 233 -26.63 -5.32 -1.77
C SER A 233 -26.13 -3.89 -2.02
N ALA A 234 -25.46 -3.63 -3.15
CA ALA A 234 -24.77 -2.37 -3.44
C ALA A 234 -25.65 -1.10 -3.42
N PRO A 235 -26.94 -1.11 -3.83
CA PRO A 235 -27.79 0.08 -3.77
C PRO A 235 -28.01 0.61 -2.35
N VAL A 236 -27.98 -0.28 -1.35
CA VAL A 236 -28.21 0.05 0.07
C VAL A 236 -26.92 0.00 0.91
N TRP A 237 -25.81 -0.45 0.32
CA TRP A 237 -24.54 -0.63 1.01
C TRP A 237 -23.38 0.02 0.27
N GLU A 238 -22.93 1.16 0.78
CA GLU A 238 -21.85 1.96 0.19
C GLU A 238 -20.52 1.19 0.12
N LEU A 239 -20.14 0.44 1.16
CA LEU A 239 -18.93 -0.39 1.14
C LEU A 239 -18.96 -1.43 -0.01
N GLY A 240 -20.14 -1.95 -0.34
CA GLY A 240 -20.32 -2.86 -1.47
C GLY A 240 -20.08 -2.20 -2.83
N ARG A 241 -20.51 -0.95 -3.02
CA ARG A 241 -20.18 -0.16 -4.23
C ARG A 241 -18.69 0.12 -4.34
N GLU A 242 -18.07 0.50 -3.23
CA GLU A 242 -16.66 0.84 -3.15
C GLU A 242 -15.74 -0.36 -3.45
N LEU A 243 -16.14 -1.57 -3.05
CA LEU A 243 -15.45 -2.82 -3.40
C LEU A 243 -15.69 -3.24 -4.86
N LEU A 244 -16.90 -3.07 -5.38
CA LEU A 244 -17.22 -3.38 -6.78
C LEU A 244 -16.44 -2.48 -7.76
N GLU A 245 -16.22 -1.23 -7.39
CA GLU A 245 -15.46 -0.28 -8.21
C GLU A 245 -14.02 -0.75 -8.46
N GLN A 246 -13.36 -1.33 -7.45
CA GLN A 246 -11.99 -1.83 -7.58
C GLN A 246 -11.92 -3.27 -8.07
N ARG A 247 -13.06 -3.90 -8.40
CA ARG A 247 -13.10 -5.30 -8.84
C ARG A 247 -12.19 -5.56 -10.03
N TYR A 248 -12.06 -4.61 -10.95
CA TYR A 248 -11.24 -4.76 -12.16
C TYR A 248 -9.79 -5.18 -11.82
N LEU A 249 -9.24 -4.73 -10.70
CA LEU A 249 -7.88 -5.09 -10.29
C LEU A 249 -7.72 -6.58 -10.00
N PHE A 250 -8.78 -7.28 -9.59
CA PHE A 250 -8.73 -8.72 -9.32
C PHE A 250 -8.73 -9.58 -10.60
N ASP A 251 -9.20 -9.02 -11.71
CA ASP A 251 -9.31 -9.72 -13.01
C ASP A 251 -8.25 -9.20 -14.01
N HIS A 252 -7.47 -8.18 -13.67
CA HIS A 252 -6.48 -7.54 -14.55
C HIS A 252 -5.05 -7.91 -14.16
N PRO A 253 -4.25 -8.57 -15.03
CA PRO A 253 -2.88 -8.92 -14.73
C PRO A 253 -1.99 -7.68 -14.68
N HIS A 254 -1.25 -7.51 -13.58
CA HIS A 254 -0.39 -6.34 -13.40
C HIS A 254 0.79 -6.63 -12.47
N ARG A 255 1.89 -5.93 -12.74
CA ARG A 255 3.14 -5.97 -11.96
C ARG A 255 3.80 -4.59 -11.99
N LEU A 256 4.65 -4.29 -11.01
CA LEU A 256 5.41 -3.04 -10.94
C LEU A 256 6.84 -3.28 -11.46
N CYS A 257 7.38 -2.34 -12.24
CA CYS A 257 8.77 -2.33 -12.67
C CYS A 257 9.65 -1.84 -11.52
N GLY A 258 10.59 -2.68 -11.07
CA GLY A 258 11.45 -2.37 -9.91
C GLY A 258 12.81 -1.77 -10.24
N GLU A 259 13.12 -1.48 -11.52
CA GLU A 259 14.43 -1.03 -11.97
C GLU A 259 14.90 0.23 -11.23
N SER A 260 14.05 1.27 -11.17
CA SER A 260 14.40 2.53 -10.50
C SER A 260 14.65 2.35 -9.00
N PHE A 261 13.86 1.50 -8.32
CA PHE A 261 14.10 1.20 -6.90
C PHE A 261 15.41 0.42 -6.71
N ALA A 262 15.71 -0.54 -7.58
CA ALA A 262 16.93 -1.33 -7.51
C ALA A 262 18.19 -0.47 -7.72
N GLU A 263 18.12 0.52 -8.62
CA GLU A 263 19.19 1.50 -8.82
C GLU A 263 19.39 2.41 -7.60
N LEU A 264 18.28 2.91 -7.02
CA LEU A 264 18.32 3.79 -5.85
C LEU A 264 18.75 3.04 -4.56
N CYS A 265 18.42 1.75 -4.44
CA CYS A 265 18.60 0.96 -3.23
C CYS A 265 19.18 -0.44 -3.55
N PRO A 266 20.39 -0.56 -4.11
CA PRO A 266 20.95 -1.83 -4.60
C PRO A 266 21.25 -2.86 -3.48
N ALA A 267 21.43 -2.39 -2.24
CA ALA A 267 21.64 -3.23 -1.08
C ALA A 267 20.31 -3.76 -0.48
N TYR A 268 19.16 -3.26 -0.93
CA TYR A 268 17.87 -3.67 -0.41
C TYR A 268 17.57 -5.13 -0.78
N ARG A 269 16.99 -5.88 0.16
CA ARG A 269 16.59 -7.28 -0.03
C ARG A 269 15.16 -7.47 0.44
N HIS A 270 14.33 -7.99 -0.45
CA HIS A 270 12.97 -8.40 -0.12
C HIS A 270 12.97 -9.70 0.68
N THR A 271 11.95 -9.88 1.51
CA THR A 271 11.62 -11.15 2.12
C THR A 271 11.16 -12.10 1.01
N PRO A 272 11.73 -13.31 0.87
CA PRO A 272 11.30 -14.27 -0.14
C PRO A 272 9.80 -14.62 -0.06
N PHE A 273 9.19 -14.98 -1.18
CA PHE A 273 7.74 -15.22 -1.24
C PHE A 273 7.33 -16.39 -0.32
N GLU A 274 8.12 -17.46 -0.30
CA GLU A 274 7.96 -18.61 0.57
C GLU A 274 7.96 -18.22 2.06
N ASP A 275 8.83 -17.29 2.46
CA ASP A 275 8.90 -16.82 3.84
C ASP A 275 7.66 -15.98 4.19
N VAL A 276 7.20 -15.13 3.27
CA VAL A 276 5.95 -14.37 3.43
C VAL A 276 4.76 -15.31 3.60
N VAL A 277 4.64 -16.33 2.75
CA VAL A 277 3.56 -17.32 2.85
C VAL A 277 3.64 -18.12 4.16
N GLY A 278 4.84 -18.51 4.59
CA GLY A 278 5.03 -19.22 5.86
C GLY A 278 4.54 -18.40 7.06
N ARG A 279 4.83 -17.10 7.08
CA ARG A 279 4.33 -16.19 8.13
C ARG A 279 2.81 -16.00 8.07
N LEU A 280 2.22 -15.96 6.88
CA LEU A 280 0.76 -15.88 6.72
C LEU A 280 0.05 -17.14 7.24
N ILE A 281 0.63 -18.32 7.02
CA ILE A 281 0.12 -19.58 7.57
C ILE A 281 0.16 -19.53 9.10
N GLN A 282 1.31 -19.18 9.67
CA GLN A 282 1.49 -19.08 11.13
C GLN A 282 0.48 -18.12 11.78
N LEU A 283 0.24 -16.96 11.16
CA LEU A 283 -0.73 -15.98 11.66
C LEU A 283 -2.16 -16.56 11.72
N HIS A 284 -2.56 -17.36 10.72
CA HIS A 284 -3.91 -17.91 10.62
C HIS A 284 -4.11 -19.20 11.42
N ASP A 285 -3.05 -19.94 11.72
CA ASP A 285 -3.11 -21.09 12.63
C ASP A 285 -3.15 -20.66 14.11
N ALA A 286 -2.68 -19.45 14.41
CA ALA A 286 -2.66 -18.88 15.76
C ALA A 286 -3.98 -18.25 16.23
N GLY A 287 -4.99 -18.09 15.35
CA GLY A 287 -6.26 -17.42 15.63
C GLY A 287 -7.48 -18.30 15.40
#